data_AF-A0A383E517-F1
#
_entry.id   AF-A0A383E517-F1
#
_cell.length_a   1.000
_cell.length_b   1.000
_cell.length_c   1.000
_cell.angle_alpha   90.00
_cell.angle_beta   90.00
_cell.angle_gamma   90.00
#
_symmetry.space_group_name_H-M   'P 1'
#
loop_
_entity.id
_entity.type
_entity.pdbx_description
1 polymer ?
#
loop_
_entity_poly.entity_id
_entity_poly.type
_entity_poly.pdbx_seq_one_letter_code
_entity_poly.pdbx_strand_id
1 'polypeptide(L)'
;MVSFRKYLFLFDIDGTLISPGGVSRGLLAKAVTEKTGEKVHLGYNDVAGYTDRSIVRNALLKMNQTITADLLDRILQYYFSLMKSEFMVSKDPF
;
A
#
# COMPACT_ATOMS: atom_id res chain seq x y z
N MET A 1 14.57 32.02 35.66
CA MET A 1 13.94 30.68 35.56
C MET A 1 13.95 30.27 34.09
N VAL A 2 14.69 29.23 33.71
CA VAL A 2 14.73 28.77 32.31
C VAL A 2 13.59 27.79 32.09
N SER A 3 12.65 28.13 31.21
CA SER A 3 11.54 27.25 30.83
C SER A 3 12.00 26.32 29.71
N PHE A 4 12.13 25.03 29.99
CA PHE A 4 12.37 24.03 28.95
C PHE A 4 11.08 23.75 28.18
N ARG A 5 11.10 24.00 26.87
CA ARG A 5 10.01 23.57 25.98
C ARG A 5 10.10 22.06 25.75
N LYS A 6 8.99 21.37 25.96
CA LYS A 6 8.82 19.99 25.50
C LYS A 6 8.27 20.02 24.08
N TYR A 7 8.89 19.27 23.19
CA TYR A 7 8.43 19.11 21.80
C TYR A 7 7.85 17.71 21.62
N LEU A 8 6.74 17.64 20.90
CA LEU A 8 6.17 16.38 20.42
C LEU A 8 6.52 16.27 18.93
N PHE A 9 7.15 15.17 18.55
CA PHE A 9 7.43 14.83 17.16
C PHE A 9 6.61 13.60 16.79
N LEU A 10 5.94 13.67 15.63
CA LEU A 10 5.20 12.58 15.03
C LEU A 10 5.90 12.27 13.71
N PHE A 11 6.41 11.06 13.57
CA PHE A 11 7.07 10.59 12.36
C PHE A 11 6.16 9.60 11.65
N ASP A 12 5.96 9.82 10.36
CA ASP A 12 5.52 8.76 9.46
C ASP A 12 6.63 7.69 9.33
N ILE A 13 6.30 6.49 8.88
CA ILE A 13 7.26 5.39 8.76
C ILE A 13 7.78 5.31 7.33
N ASP A 14 6.89 5.04 6.38
CA ASP A 14 7.25 4.73 4.99
C ASP A 14 7.62 6.00 4.22
N GLY A 15 8.83 6.06 3.67
CA GLY A 15 9.36 7.24 3.00
C GLY A 15 9.80 8.36 3.96
N THR A 16 9.69 8.15 5.29
CA THR A 16 10.19 9.07 6.32
C THR A 16 11.30 8.44 7.15
N LEU A 17 11.05 7.29 7.80
CA LEU A 17 12.04 6.57 8.60
C LEU A 17 12.71 5.42 7.82
N ILE A 18 11.96 4.78 6.92
CA ILE A 18 12.44 3.70 6.06
C ILE A 18 12.10 3.97 4.60
N SER A 19 12.83 3.35 3.68
CA SER A 19 12.57 3.46 2.25
C SER A 19 12.19 2.08 1.69
N PRO A 20 10.95 1.60 1.94
CA PRO A 20 10.51 0.23 1.60
C PRO A 20 10.43 -0.05 0.09
N GLY A 21 10.93 0.88 -0.73
CA GLY A 21 10.96 0.80 -2.19
C GLY A 21 9.56 0.82 -2.81
N GLY A 22 9.48 0.34 -4.06
CA GLY A 22 8.22 0.24 -4.81
C GLY A 22 7.57 -1.14 -4.76
N VAL A 23 8.09 -2.07 -3.95
CA VAL A 23 7.69 -3.48 -3.94
C VAL A 23 6.24 -3.63 -3.52
N SER A 24 5.85 -3.05 -2.38
CA SER A 24 4.48 -3.07 -1.86
C SER A 24 3.46 -2.55 -2.88
N ARG A 25 3.76 -1.40 -3.51
CA ARG A 25 2.96 -0.82 -4.60
C ARG A 25 2.82 -1.77 -5.79
N GLY A 26 3.90 -2.42 -6.20
CA GLY A 26 3.89 -3.40 -7.29
C GLY A 26 3.05 -4.62 -6.97
N LEU A 27 3.16 -5.14 -5.75
CA LEU A 27 2.37 -6.28 -5.28
C LEU A 27 0.87 -5.94 -5.16
N LEU A 28 0.54 -4.72 -4.73
CA LEU A 28 -0.85 -4.28 -4.67
C LEU A 28 -1.47 -4.13 -6.07
N ALA A 29 -0.72 -3.54 -7.02
CA ALA A 29 -1.14 -3.47 -8.42
C ALA A 29 -1.34 -4.87 -9.04
N LYS A 30 -0.44 -5.82 -8.71
CA LYS A 30 -0.57 -7.23 -9.10
C LYS A 30 -1.84 -7.85 -8.52
N ALA A 31 -2.14 -7.60 -7.25
CA ALA A 31 -3.33 -8.17 -6.60
C ALA A 31 -4.63 -7.64 -7.22
N VAL A 32 -4.71 -6.34 -7.51
CA VAL A 32 -5.85 -5.75 -8.22
C VAL A 32 -5.99 -6.36 -9.62
N THR A 33 -4.89 -6.45 -10.37
CA THR A 33 -4.88 -7.04 -11.71
C THR A 33 -5.38 -8.49 -11.70
N GLU A 34 -4.93 -9.30 -10.73
CA GLU A 34 -5.31 -10.70 -10.61
C GLU A 34 -6.81 -10.90 -10.31
N LYS A 35 -7.40 -10.04 -9.48
CA LYS A 35 -8.81 -10.19 -9.07
C LYS A 35 -9.81 -9.54 -10.01
N THR A 36 -9.37 -8.57 -10.82
CA THR A 36 -10.23 -7.88 -11.79
C THR A 36 -10.04 -8.41 -13.22
N GLY A 37 -8.91 -9.05 -13.52
CA GLY A 37 -8.52 -9.43 -14.87
C GLY A 37 -8.03 -8.26 -15.72
N GLU A 38 -8.01 -7.03 -15.19
CA GLU A 38 -7.64 -5.82 -15.89
C GLU A 38 -6.36 -5.24 -15.29
N LYS A 39 -5.38 -4.95 -16.16
CA LYS A 39 -4.07 -4.48 -15.71
C LYS A 39 -4.17 -3.07 -15.15
N VAL A 40 -3.73 -2.89 -13.91
CA VAL A 40 -3.63 -1.57 -13.27
C VAL A 40 -2.17 -1.14 -13.13
N HIS A 41 -1.93 0.16 -13.27
CA HIS A 41 -0.67 0.80 -12.89
C HIS A 41 -0.92 1.73 -11.72
N LEU A 42 -0.16 1.55 -10.63
CA LEU A 42 -0.17 2.44 -9.47
C LEU A 42 1.12 3.24 -9.45
N GLY A 43 1.01 4.56 -9.63
CA GLY A 43 2.08 5.53 -9.45
C GLY A 43 2.29 5.90 -7.98
N TYR A 44 3.30 6.74 -7.70
CA TYR A 44 3.56 7.22 -6.34
C TYR A 44 2.37 8.00 -5.75
N ASN A 45 1.80 8.91 -6.54
CA ASN A 45 0.67 9.75 -6.12
C ASN A 45 -0.64 8.96 -5.93
N ASP A 46 -0.72 7.74 -6.44
CA ASP A 46 -1.88 6.86 -6.22
C ASP A 46 -1.84 6.18 -4.83
N VAL A 47 -0.68 6.18 -4.17
CA VAL A 47 -0.45 5.42 -2.93
C VAL A 47 0.02 6.25 -1.75
N ALA A 48 0.79 7.32 -1.99
CA ALA A 48 1.42 8.10 -0.92
C ALA A 48 0.37 8.70 0.04
N GLY A 49 0.49 8.39 1.33
CA GLY A 49 -0.40 8.88 2.38
C GLY A 49 -1.79 8.21 2.42
N TYR A 50 -2.02 7.17 1.60
CA TYR A 50 -3.27 6.43 1.57
C TYR A 50 -3.14 5.05 2.21
N THR A 51 -4.23 4.57 2.82
CA THR A 51 -4.32 3.17 3.28
C THR A 51 -4.48 2.21 2.10
N ASP A 52 -4.00 0.97 2.22
CA ASP A 52 -4.18 -0.07 1.18
C ASP A 52 -5.63 -0.19 0.71
N ARG A 53 -6.58 -0.17 1.65
CA ARG A 53 -8.02 -0.26 1.33
C ARG A 53 -8.48 0.92 0.48
N SER A 54 -8.06 2.15 0.81
CA SER A 54 -8.37 3.33 0.01
C SER A 54 -7.69 3.30 -1.36
N ILE A 55 -6.46 2.79 -1.45
CA ILE A 55 -5.74 2.65 -2.73
C ILE A 55 -6.49 1.69 -3.65
N VAL A 56 -6.85 0.50 -3.16
CA VAL A 56 -7.60 -0.49 -3.95
C VAL A 56 -8.96 0.07 -4.38
N ARG A 57 -9.69 0.74 -3.48
CA ARG A 57 -10.96 1.39 -3.83
C ARG A 57 -10.77 2.42 -4.95
N ASN A 58 -9.76 3.29 -4.84
CA ASN A 58 -9.48 4.32 -5.84
C ASN A 58 -9.07 3.72 -7.19
N ALA A 59 -8.29 2.64 -7.19
CA ALA A 59 -7.94 1.89 -8.38
C ALA A 59 -9.19 1.33 -9.08
N LEU A 60 -10.06 0.64 -8.34
CA LEU A 60 -11.31 0.09 -8.88
C LEU A 60 -12.24 1.18 -9.44
N LEU A 61 -12.33 2.34 -8.76
CA LEU A 61 -13.07 3.49 -9.26
C LEU A 61 -12.53 3.97 -10.62
N LYS A 62 -11.21 4.12 -10.75
CA LYS A 62 -10.57 4.54 -12.01
C LYS A 62 -10.78 3.55 -13.16
N MET A 63 -10.93 2.27 -12.83
CA MET A 63 -11.19 1.18 -13.78
C MET A 63 -12.70 1.00 -14.08
N ASN A 64 -13.57 1.82 -13.50
CA ASN A 64 -15.03 1.67 -13.59
C ASN A 64 -15.54 0.28 -13.12
N GLN A 65 -14.83 -0.37 -12.20
CA GLN A 65 -15.21 -1.65 -11.63
C GLN A 65 -16.31 -1.47 -10.57
N THR A 66 -17.21 -2.45 -10.46
CA THR A 66 -18.20 -2.45 -9.37
C THR A 66 -17.53 -2.79 -8.05
N ILE A 67 -17.64 -1.89 -7.08
CA ILE A 67 -16.95 -2.02 -5.79
C ILE A 67 -17.86 -2.70 -4.80
N THR A 68 -17.50 -3.93 -4.42
CA THR A 68 -18.16 -4.67 -3.33
C THR A 68 -17.19 -4.88 -2.17
N ALA A 69 -17.73 -5.11 -0.97
CA ALA A 69 -16.91 -5.46 0.19
C ALA A 69 -16.12 -6.75 -0.05
N ASP A 70 -16.77 -7.77 -0.63
CA ASP A 70 -16.13 -9.05 -0.97
C ASP A 70 -14.93 -8.89 -1.92
N LEU A 71 -15.08 -8.08 -2.99
CA LEU A 71 -13.99 -7.85 -3.93
C LEU A 71 -12.80 -7.15 -3.26
N LEU A 72 -13.06 -6.11 -2.46
CA LEU A 72 -12.02 -5.41 -1.71
C LEU A 72 -11.27 -6.37 -0.78
N ASP A 73 -12.00 -7.19 -0.02
CA ASP A 73 -11.41 -8.11 0.93
C ASP A 73 -10.60 -9.21 0.22
N ARG A 74 -11.09 -9.74 -0.92
CA ARG A 74 -10.35 -10.72 -1.73
C ARG A 74 -9.07 -10.16 -2.34
N ILE A 75 -9.07 -8.88 -2.75
CA ILE A 75 -7.86 -8.20 -3.23
C ILE A 75 -6.86 -8.05 -2.10
N LEU A 76 -7.29 -7.52 -0.95
CA LEU A 76 -6.41 -7.27 0.20
C LEU A 76 -5.83 -8.57 0.78
N GLN A 77 -6.62 -9.63 0.90
CA GLN A 77 -6.13 -10.94 1.35
C GLN A 77 -5.08 -11.51 0.39
N TYR A 78 -5.30 -11.40 -0.91
CA TYR A 78 -4.32 -11.85 -1.89
C TYR A 78 -3.05 -11.00 -1.85
N TYR A 79 -3.19 -9.68 -1.72
CA TYR A 79 -2.06 -8.76 -1.52
C TYR A 79 -1.23 -9.15 -0.29
N PHE A 80 -1.86 -9.42 0.86
CA PHE A 80 -1.13 -9.85 2.06
C PHE A 80 -0.42 -11.20 1.87
N SER A 81 -1.00 -12.12 1.10
CA SER A 81 -0.33 -13.38 0.76
C SER A 81 0.94 -13.15 -0.08
N LEU A 82 0.90 -12.19 -1.02
CA LEU A 82 2.06 -11.80 -1.83
C LEU A 82 3.12 -11.12 -0.97
N MET A 83 2.73 -10.18 -0.11
CA MET A 83 3.63 -9.51 0.83
C MET A 83 4.33 -10.52 1.73
N LYS A 84 3.60 -11.47 2.30
CA LYS A 84 4.18 -12.52 3.14
C LYS A 84 5.23 -13.33 2.38
N SER A 85 4.95 -13.69 1.13
CA SER A 85 5.88 -14.44 0.29
C SER A 85 7.14 -13.64 -0.05
N GLU A 86 7.00 -12.34 -0.33
CA GLU A 86 8.12 -11.47 -0.75
C GLU A 86 9.02 -11.13 0.45
N PHE A 87 8.43 -10.66 1.54
CA PHE A 87 9.17 -10.10 2.69
C PHE A 87 9.73 -11.18 3.63
N MET A 88 9.18 -12.41 3.66
CA MET A 88 9.74 -13.49 4.48
C MET A 88 10.93 -14.21 3.82
N VAL A 89 11.18 -13.97 2.53
CA VAL A 89 12.22 -14.69 1.76
C VAL A 89 13.31 -13.75 1.23
N SER A 90 13.05 -12.45 1.19
CA SER A 90 14.04 -11.48 0.71
C SER A 90 15.30 -11.43 1.58
N LYS A 91 16.43 -11.34 0.89
CA LYS A 91 17.76 -11.11 1.49
C LYS A 91 18.20 -9.65 1.42
N ASP A 92 17.42 -8.81 0.74
CA ASP A 92 17.74 -7.40 0.56
C ASP A 92 17.16 -6.59 1.73
N PRO A 93 17.90 -5.60 2.26
CA PRO A 93 17.36 -4.67 3.23
C PRO A 93 16.28 -3.81 2.58
N PHE A 94 15.10 -3.79 3.18
CA PHE A 94 13.98 -2.91 2.82
C PHE A 94 13.99 -1.64 3.67
#